data_AF-A0A093XG93-F1
#
_entry.id   AF-A0A093XG93-F1
#
_cell.length_a   1.000
_cell.length_b   1.000
_cell.length_c   1.000
_cell.angle_alpha   90.00
_cell.angle_beta   90.00
_cell.angle_gamma   90.00
#
_symmetry.space_group_name_H-M   'P 1'
#
loop_
_entity.id
_entity.type
_entity.pdbx_description
1 polymer ?
#
loop_
_entity_poly.entity_id
_entity_poly.type
_entity_poly.pdbx_seq_one_letter_code
_entity_poly.pdbx_strand_id
1 'polypeptide(L)'
;MPLRSLYPEDDHNRVRPILRAAFASLKFIKEFCSVRDELFLDTVNPTNEAKVWSFWPHLEHLALYNVDVASSKFLIALRRCEGLTKLVLTRPDGLEMSIEDSDFPPLPHLQLIKIVNTAEGHRQWPLFRRLTWRSCFLGRILTESPHFSPANYMAEPAAAAQGAMAKLFNINVPIPAGREGYEAEVCQEWVRNHAVDGSLWELHGAPISRDMEETPLC
;
A
#
# COMPACT_ATOMS: atom_id res chain seq x y z
N MET A 1 15.93 -4.35 -5.60
CA MET A 1 17.28 -3.84 -5.24
C MET A 1 17.26 -3.50 -3.75
N PRO A 2 18.30 -3.83 -2.95
CA PRO A 2 18.34 -3.51 -1.52
C PRO A 2 18.79 -2.05 -1.30
N LEU A 3 17.97 -1.07 -1.65
CA LEU A 3 18.40 0.34 -1.63
C LEU A 3 18.62 0.86 -0.19
N ARG A 4 18.05 0.17 0.79
CA ARG A 4 18.28 0.37 2.23
C ARG A 4 19.55 -0.32 2.77
N SER A 5 20.40 -0.95 1.94
CA SER A 5 21.70 -1.47 2.39
C SER A 5 22.78 -0.39 2.53
N LEU A 6 22.51 0.83 2.07
CA LEU A 6 23.39 1.99 2.17
C LEU A 6 22.57 3.16 2.68
N TYR A 7 22.75 3.55 3.94
CA TYR A 7 22.03 4.69 4.52
C TYR A 7 22.63 6.03 4.05
N PRO A 8 21.86 7.14 4.12
CA PRO A 8 22.36 8.48 3.77
C PRO A 8 23.69 8.85 4.46
N GLU A 9 23.78 8.57 5.75
CA GLU A 9 24.95 8.81 6.60
C GLU A 9 26.20 8.04 6.18
N ASP A 10 26.03 6.89 5.51
CA ASP A 10 27.11 6.01 5.06
C ASP A 10 27.50 6.25 3.58
N ASP A 11 26.83 7.18 2.88
CA ASP A 11 27.00 7.40 1.43
C ASP A 11 28.24 8.26 1.09
N HIS A 12 29.41 7.83 1.55
CA HIS A 12 30.69 8.51 1.31
C HIS A 12 31.03 8.66 -0.17
N ASN A 13 30.52 7.76 -1.02
CA ASN A 13 30.77 7.72 -2.46
C ASN A 13 29.69 8.43 -3.30
N ARG A 14 28.69 9.07 -2.67
CA ARG A 14 27.58 9.78 -3.33
C ARG A 14 26.81 8.90 -4.33
N VAL A 15 26.63 7.63 -4.02
CA VAL A 15 25.88 6.67 -4.83
C VAL A 15 24.38 6.97 -4.77
N ARG A 16 23.84 7.39 -3.62
CA ARG A 16 22.40 7.62 -3.44
C ARG A 16 21.88 8.77 -4.30
N PRO A 17 22.54 9.95 -4.40
CA PRO A 17 22.15 10.99 -5.35
C PRO A 17 22.10 10.52 -6.79
N ILE A 18 23.07 9.68 -7.21
CA ILE A 18 23.12 9.13 -8.57
C ILE A 18 21.94 8.18 -8.81
N LEU A 19 21.68 7.25 -7.89
CA LEU A 19 20.53 6.35 -7.97
C LEU A 19 19.22 7.13 -7.99
N ARG A 20 19.07 8.10 -7.10
CA ARG A 20 17.88 8.96 -7.03
C ARG A 20 17.63 9.68 -8.36
N ALA A 21 18.67 10.29 -8.95
CA ALA A 21 18.56 10.95 -10.25
C ALA A 21 18.19 9.96 -11.37
N ALA A 22 18.83 8.78 -11.39
CA ALA A 22 18.55 7.73 -12.36
C ALA A 22 17.09 7.27 -12.28
N PHE A 23 16.59 6.90 -11.10
CA PHE A 23 15.19 6.50 -10.93
C PHE A 23 14.21 7.64 -11.25
N ALA A 24 14.52 8.90 -10.87
CA ALA A 24 13.66 10.03 -11.18
C ALA A 24 13.54 10.32 -12.70
N SER A 25 14.54 9.89 -13.48
CA SER A 25 14.57 10.04 -14.94
C SER A 25 13.71 9.02 -15.70
N LEU A 26 13.23 7.96 -15.05
CA LEU A 26 12.47 6.88 -15.67
C LEU A 26 11.02 7.29 -15.98
N LYS A 27 10.80 8.13 -17.00
CA LYS A 27 9.48 8.75 -17.28
C LYS A 27 8.42 7.82 -17.84
N PHE A 28 8.80 6.68 -18.42
CA PHE A 28 7.87 5.76 -19.08
C PHE A 28 7.45 4.56 -18.21
N ILE A 29 7.81 4.55 -16.93
CA ILE A 29 7.43 3.48 -16.01
C ILE A 29 5.91 3.51 -15.81
N LYS A 30 5.26 2.41 -16.18
CA LYS A 30 3.84 2.16 -15.92
C LYS A 30 3.61 1.29 -14.71
N GLU A 31 4.52 0.35 -14.46
CA GLU A 31 4.42 -0.61 -13.39
C GLU A 31 5.73 -0.63 -12.62
N PHE A 32 5.64 -0.58 -11.30
CA PHE A 32 6.81 -0.64 -10.44
C PHE A 32 6.53 -1.47 -9.19
N CYS A 33 7.48 -2.35 -8.85
CA CYS A 33 7.48 -3.13 -7.64
C CYS A 33 8.80 -2.96 -6.89
N SER A 34 8.71 -2.45 -5.66
CA SER A 34 9.82 -2.49 -4.70
C SER A 34 9.57 -3.58 -3.67
N VAL A 35 10.37 -4.63 -3.77
CA VAL A 35 10.21 -5.85 -2.98
C VAL A 35 10.76 -5.73 -1.55
N ARG A 36 11.83 -4.94 -1.34
CA ARG A 36 12.59 -4.96 -0.07
C ARG A 36 12.40 -3.72 0.81
N ASP A 37 11.97 -2.62 0.21
CA ASP A 37 11.74 -1.34 0.88
C ASP A 37 10.73 -0.52 0.06
N GLU A 38 10.43 0.69 0.49
CA GLU A 38 9.49 1.60 -0.16
C GLU A 38 10.09 2.41 -1.33
N LEU A 39 11.18 1.92 -1.94
CA LEU A 39 12.10 2.65 -2.82
C LEU A 39 12.84 3.75 -2.04
N PHE A 40 13.54 3.34 -0.97
CA PHE A 40 14.22 4.26 -0.05
C PHE A 40 15.49 4.87 -0.68
N LEU A 41 15.32 6.02 -1.34
CA LEU A 41 16.37 6.77 -2.06
C LEU A 41 16.62 8.17 -1.49
N ASP A 42 16.36 8.36 -0.20
CA ASP A 42 16.60 9.62 0.50
C ASP A 42 18.13 9.88 0.55
N THR A 43 18.61 11.08 0.28
CA THR A 43 20.05 11.42 0.26
C THR A 43 20.56 11.98 1.58
N VAL A 44 19.64 12.31 2.49
CA VAL A 44 19.91 12.83 3.85
C VAL A 44 18.90 12.26 4.85
N ASN A 45 19.20 12.32 6.15
CA ASN A 45 18.26 11.93 7.21
C ASN A 45 18.35 12.92 8.39
N PRO A 46 17.25 13.58 8.81
CA PRO A 46 15.91 13.53 8.22
C PRO A 46 15.86 14.20 6.84
N THR A 47 15.01 13.68 5.95
CA THR A 47 14.79 14.27 4.62
C THR A 47 13.42 14.92 4.46
N ASN A 48 13.33 15.91 3.56
CA ASN A 48 12.08 16.42 2.97
C ASN A 48 11.95 16.06 1.48
N GLU A 49 12.81 15.16 0.99
CA GLU A 49 12.77 14.71 -0.39
C GLU A 49 11.48 13.93 -0.70
N ALA A 50 10.87 14.25 -1.83
CA ALA A 50 9.72 13.51 -2.32
C ALA A 50 10.09 12.06 -2.68
N LYS A 51 9.14 11.13 -2.59
CA LYS A 51 9.37 9.76 -3.04
C LYS A 51 9.57 9.72 -4.56
N VAL A 52 10.60 9.03 -5.02
CA VAL A 52 11.04 9.10 -6.43
C VAL A 52 9.98 8.61 -7.41
N TRP A 53 9.21 7.59 -7.02
CA TRP A 53 8.12 7.05 -7.83
C TRP A 53 7.01 8.07 -8.11
N SER A 54 6.89 9.13 -7.30
CA SER A 54 5.93 10.23 -7.56
C SER A 54 6.29 11.12 -8.75
N PHE A 55 7.45 10.92 -9.38
CA PHE A 55 7.90 11.65 -10.56
C PHE A 55 7.64 10.92 -11.89
N TRP A 56 6.96 9.77 -11.83
CA TRP A 56 6.65 8.93 -12.99
C TRP A 56 5.22 9.23 -13.49
N PRO A 57 5.07 10.03 -14.56
CA PRO A 57 3.76 10.53 -14.99
C PRO A 57 2.83 9.45 -15.55
N HIS A 58 3.37 8.28 -15.89
CA HIS A 58 2.62 7.17 -16.46
C HIS A 58 2.44 6.00 -15.49
N LEU A 59 2.74 6.19 -14.20
CA LEU A 59 2.62 5.13 -13.20
C LEU A 59 1.16 4.75 -12.98
N GLU A 60 0.82 3.53 -13.38
CA GLU A 60 -0.51 2.93 -13.27
C GLU A 60 -0.55 1.89 -12.14
N HIS A 61 0.53 1.12 -11.96
CA HIS A 61 0.61 0.05 -10.97
C HIS A 61 1.81 0.24 -10.03
N LEU A 62 1.56 0.29 -8.72
CA LEU A 62 2.59 0.49 -7.71
C LEU A 62 2.53 -0.60 -6.64
N ALA A 63 3.66 -1.26 -6.39
CA ALA A 63 3.84 -2.21 -5.31
C ALA A 63 5.00 -1.76 -4.41
N LEU A 64 4.73 -1.60 -3.11
CA LEU A 64 5.72 -1.16 -2.12
C LEU A 64 5.78 -2.13 -0.93
N TYR A 65 6.98 -2.32 -0.41
CA TYR A 65 7.23 -3.09 0.80
C TYR A 65 7.43 -2.17 2.01
N ASN A 66 6.76 -2.49 3.12
CA ASN A 66 6.89 -1.85 4.43
C ASN A 66 6.80 -0.32 4.40
N VAL A 67 5.89 0.20 3.59
CA VAL A 67 5.60 1.63 3.54
C VAL A 67 4.65 2.00 4.69
N ASP A 68 4.94 3.11 5.36
CA ASP A 68 4.01 3.72 6.31
C ASP A 68 2.95 4.51 5.55
N VAL A 69 1.72 3.98 5.53
CA VAL A 69 0.60 4.55 4.76
C VAL A 69 0.01 5.81 5.38
N ALA A 70 0.32 6.10 6.64
CA ALA A 70 -0.13 7.31 7.31
C ALA A 70 0.91 8.44 7.26
N SER A 71 2.12 8.15 6.76
CA SER A 71 3.16 9.16 6.63
C SER A 71 2.76 10.25 5.61
N SER A 72 2.94 11.52 5.97
CA SER A 72 2.64 12.65 5.06
C SER A 72 3.44 12.56 3.75
N LYS A 73 4.67 12.01 3.80
CA LYS A 73 5.50 11.78 2.61
C LYS A 73 4.85 10.82 1.62
N PHE A 74 4.24 9.74 2.11
CA PHE A 74 3.53 8.78 1.29
C PHE A 74 2.28 9.40 0.68
N LEU A 75 1.46 10.07 1.50
CA LEU A 75 0.21 10.69 1.05
C LEU A 75 0.44 11.80 0.00
N ILE A 76 1.44 12.66 0.21
CA ILE A 76 1.83 13.70 -0.76
C ILE A 76 2.33 13.07 -2.07
N ALA A 77 3.08 11.96 -1.98
CA ALA A 77 3.60 11.26 -3.15
C ALA A 77 2.48 10.57 -3.94
N LEU A 78 1.51 9.94 -3.26
CA LEU A 78 0.32 9.36 -3.87
C LEU A 78 -0.51 10.41 -4.63
N ARG A 79 -0.68 11.62 -4.06
CA ARG A 79 -1.40 12.74 -4.70
C ARG A 79 -0.87 13.09 -6.10
N ARG A 80 0.41 12.84 -6.37
CA ARG A 80 1.06 13.14 -7.65
C ARG A 80 0.91 12.02 -8.68
N CYS A 81 0.36 10.87 -8.28
CA CYS A 81 0.20 9.70 -9.13
C CYS A 81 -1.24 9.64 -9.66
N GLU A 82 -1.63 10.62 -10.46
CA GLU A 82 -3.02 10.77 -10.93
C GLU A 82 -3.50 9.53 -11.73
N GLY A 83 -2.61 8.88 -12.47
CA GLY A 83 -2.93 7.67 -13.25
C GLY A 83 -2.95 6.36 -12.47
N LEU A 84 -2.74 6.38 -11.15
CA LEU A 84 -2.59 5.15 -10.36
C LEU A 84 -3.91 4.38 -10.27
N THR A 85 -3.92 3.14 -10.76
CA THR A 85 -5.09 2.26 -10.80
C THR A 85 -4.97 1.06 -9.85
N LYS A 86 -3.75 0.53 -9.63
CA LYS A 86 -3.51 -0.61 -8.74
C LYS A 86 -2.42 -0.30 -7.72
N LEU A 87 -2.71 -0.54 -6.45
CA LEU A 87 -1.77 -0.39 -5.35
C LEU A 87 -1.62 -1.71 -4.59
N VAL A 88 -0.39 -2.20 -4.46
CA VAL A 88 -0.05 -3.39 -3.67
C VAL A 88 0.85 -2.98 -2.52
N LEU A 89 0.39 -3.18 -1.29
CA LEU A 89 1.10 -2.81 -0.08
C LEU A 89 1.51 -4.09 0.65
N THR A 90 2.81 -4.36 0.66
CA THR A 90 3.35 -5.56 1.32
C THR A 90 3.82 -5.20 2.70
N ARG A 91 3.22 -5.81 3.72
CA ARG A 91 3.48 -5.52 5.14
C ARG A 91 3.48 -4.02 5.47
N PRO A 92 2.48 -3.22 5.04
CA PRO A 92 2.47 -1.79 5.33
C PRO A 92 2.39 -1.50 6.83
N ASP A 93 3.02 -0.40 7.23
CA ASP A 93 2.88 0.19 8.56
C ASP A 93 1.78 1.28 8.52
N GLY A 94 1.31 1.70 9.70
CA GLY A 94 0.41 2.87 9.80
C GLY A 94 -1.05 2.63 9.38
N LEU A 95 -1.46 1.38 9.12
CA LEU A 95 -2.83 1.05 8.69
C LEU A 95 -3.94 1.48 9.67
N GLU A 96 -3.60 1.63 10.95
CA GLU A 96 -4.51 1.99 12.04
C GLU A 96 -4.43 3.47 12.45
N MET A 97 -3.45 4.19 11.91
CA MET A 97 -3.20 5.58 12.25
C MET A 97 -4.23 6.48 11.58
N SER A 98 -4.76 7.43 12.32
CA SER A 98 -5.67 8.44 11.79
C SER A 98 -4.91 9.37 10.85
N ILE A 99 -5.51 9.67 9.71
CA ILE A 99 -5.06 10.65 8.73
C ILE A 99 -6.04 11.82 8.76
N GLU A 100 -5.57 13.05 8.68
CA GLU A 100 -6.43 14.24 8.59
C GLU A 100 -7.08 14.34 7.20
N ASP A 101 -8.30 14.91 7.12
CA ASP A 101 -9.03 15.03 5.85
C ASP A 101 -8.23 15.80 4.78
N SER A 102 -7.52 16.86 5.19
CA SER A 102 -6.69 17.67 4.28
C SER A 102 -5.45 16.94 3.73
N ASP A 103 -5.01 15.90 4.43
CA ASP A 103 -3.79 15.17 4.09
C ASP A 103 -4.06 14.00 3.15
N PHE A 104 -5.29 13.46 3.17
CA PHE A 104 -5.63 12.36 2.30
C PHE A 104 -5.65 12.78 0.82
N PRO A 105 -5.02 12.01 -0.09
CA PRO A 105 -4.96 12.37 -1.50
C PRO A 105 -6.26 11.97 -2.23
N PRO A 106 -6.75 12.79 -3.19
CA PRO A 106 -7.75 12.31 -4.13
C PRO A 106 -7.14 11.21 -5.01
N LEU A 107 -7.82 10.08 -5.13
CA LEU A 107 -7.37 8.90 -5.89
C LEU A 107 -8.43 8.47 -6.92
N PRO A 108 -8.76 9.33 -7.91
CA PRO A 108 -9.95 9.18 -8.75
C PRO A 108 -9.93 7.97 -9.69
N HIS A 109 -8.73 7.48 -10.01
CA HIS A 109 -8.53 6.35 -10.92
C HIS A 109 -8.16 5.05 -10.20
N LEU A 110 -8.05 5.08 -8.86
CA LEU A 110 -7.67 3.90 -8.10
C LEU A 110 -8.80 2.88 -8.10
N GLN A 111 -8.52 1.68 -8.61
CA GLN A 111 -9.48 0.61 -8.80
C GLN A 111 -9.24 -0.56 -7.85
N LEU A 112 -8.01 -0.75 -7.41
CA LEU A 112 -7.59 -1.94 -6.69
C LEU A 112 -6.54 -1.62 -5.63
N ILE A 113 -6.78 -2.09 -4.41
CA ILE A 113 -5.77 -2.12 -3.35
C ILE A 113 -5.64 -3.54 -2.82
N LYS A 114 -4.40 -4.01 -2.71
CA LYS A 114 -4.06 -5.31 -2.13
C LYS A 114 -3.12 -5.14 -0.96
N ILE A 115 -3.49 -5.70 0.18
CA ILE A 115 -2.62 -5.79 1.36
C ILE A 115 -2.04 -7.20 1.39
N VAL A 116 -0.73 -7.31 1.22
CA VAL A 116 0.00 -8.58 1.23
C VAL A 116 0.68 -8.73 2.58
N ASN A 117 0.34 -9.77 3.33
CA ASN A 117 0.98 -10.09 4.60
C ASN A 117 0.75 -11.57 4.93
N THR A 118 1.40 -12.08 5.98
CA THR A 118 1.07 -13.40 6.53
C THR A 118 -0.29 -13.36 7.22
N ALA A 119 -0.91 -14.53 7.41
CA ALA A 119 -2.18 -14.64 8.14
C ALA A 119 -2.07 -14.12 9.59
N GLU A 120 -0.91 -14.26 10.23
CA GLU A 120 -0.64 -13.65 11.54
C GLU A 120 -0.56 -12.12 11.44
N GLY A 121 0.17 -11.59 10.46
CA GLY A 121 0.29 -10.15 10.25
C GLY A 121 -1.06 -9.47 10.00
N HIS A 122 -1.97 -10.11 9.26
CA HIS A 122 -3.34 -9.62 9.08
C HIS A 122 -4.18 -9.68 10.36
N ARG A 123 -4.01 -10.70 11.20
CA ARG A 123 -4.73 -10.83 12.49
C ARG A 123 -4.37 -9.73 13.49
N GLN A 124 -3.16 -9.19 13.40
CA GLN A 124 -2.71 -8.06 14.23
C GLN A 124 -3.40 -6.74 13.86
N TRP A 125 -4.16 -6.71 12.76
CA TRP A 125 -4.85 -5.51 12.27
C TRP A 125 -6.37 -5.68 12.29
N PRO A 126 -7.04 -5.52 13.45
CA PRO A 126 -8.49 -5.55 13.50
C PRO A 126 -9.05 -4.21 12.99
N LEU A 127 -8.90 -3.96 11.69
CA LEU A 127 -9.16 -2.70 11.01
C LEU A 127 -10.49 -2.05 11.43
N PHE A 128 -11.56 -2.84 11.50
CA PHE A 128 -12.91 -2.34 11.78
C PHE A 128 -13.25 -2.22 13.27
N ARG A 129 -12.46 -2.84 14.17
CA ARG A 129 -12.75 -2.84 15.61
C ARG A 129 -12.34 -1.55 16.33
N ARG A 130 -11.62 -0.63 15.66
CA ARG A 130 -11.14 0.61 16.26
C ARG A 130 -12.05 1.79 15.91
N LEU A 131 -12.29 2.69 16.87
CA LEU A 131 -13.08 3.91 16.65
C LEU A 131 -12.51 4.81 15.53
N THR A 132 -11.20 4.74 15.30
CA THR A 132 -10.48 5.51 14.28
C THR A 132 -10.51 4.88 12.89
N TRP A 133 -11.19 3.75 12.70
CA TRP A 133 -11.12 3.02 11.42
C TRP A 133 -11.49 3.91 10.23
N ARG A 134 -12.48 4.80 10.37
CA ARG A 134 -12.92 5.69 9.28
C ARG A 134 -11.86 6.70 8.86
N SER A 135 -11.02 7.12 9.81
CA SER A 135 -9.99 8.13 9.55
C SER A 135 -8.65 7.53 9.18
N CYS A 136 -8.48 6.20 9.25
CA CYS A 136 -7.27 5.54 8.78
C CYS A 136 -7.25 5.36 7.25
N PHE A 137 -6.08 5.00 6.70
CA PHE A 137 -5.88 4.90 5.25
C PHE A 137 -6.93 4.04 4.55
N LEU A 138 -7.18 2.83 5.05
CA LEU A 138 -8.15 1.91 4.43
C LEU A 138 -9.60 2.34 4.65
N GLY A 139 -9.93 2.90 5.82
CA GLY A 139 -11.26 3.43 6.05
C GLY A 139 -11.58 4.57 5.11
N ARG A 140 -10.63 5.49 4.89
CA ARG A 140 -10.79 6.60 3.94
C ARG A 140 -11.02 6.14 2.51
N ILE A 141 -10.26 5.15 2.03
CA ILE A 141 -10.51 4.53 0.72
C ILE A 141 -11.95 3.96 0.64
N LEU A 142 -12.41 3.31 1.71
CA LEU A 142 -13.75 2.73 1.76
C LEU A 142 -14.86 3.81 1.87
N THR A 143 -14.60 4.95 2.53
CA THR A 143 -15.60 6.01 2.76
C THR A 143 -15.62 7.11 1.71
N GLU A 144 -14.51 7.40 1.03
CA GLU A 144 -14.45 8.43 -0.03
C GLU A 144 -14.97 7.94 -1.37
N SER A 145 -15.38 6.67 -1.44
CA SER A 145 -16.06 6.11 -2.60
C SER A 145 -17.46 6.76 -2.76
N PRO A 146 -17.88 7.18 -3.97
CA PRO A 146 -19.00 8.10 -4.22
C PRO A 146 -20.42 7.62 -3.81
N HIS A 147 -20.54 6.48 -3.13
CA HIS A 147 -21.79 5.94 -2.59
C HIS A 147 -21.88 5.98 -1.06
N PHE A 148 -20.87 6.52 -0.36
CA PHE A 148 -20.95 6.65 1.09
C PHE A 148 -21.80 7.87 1.50
N SER A 149 -23.08 7.62 1.78
CA SER A 149 -23.94 8.55 2.52
C SER A 149 -24.13 8.02 3.94
N PRO A 150 -23.82 8.80 4.99
CA PRO A 150 -24.10 8.42 6.38
C PRO A 150 -25.58 8.09 6.62
N ALA A 151 -26.50 8.67 5.82
CA ALA A 151 -27.93 8.48 5.93
C ALA A 151 -28.44 7.19 5.24
N ASN A 152 -27.80 6.75 4.15
CA ASN A 152 -28.20 5.51 3.45
C ASN A 152 -27.65 4.25 4.13
N TYR A 153 -26.66 4.42 5.02
CA TYR A 153 -25.96 3.35 5.74
C TYR A 153 -26.84 2.61 6.77
N MET A 154 -27.92 3.23 7.25
CA MET A 154 -28.82 2.65 8.25
C MET A 154 -30.09 2.02 7.63
N ALA A 155 -30.25 2.05 6.29
CA ALA A 155 -31.56 1.85 5.68
C ALA A 155 -31.65 0.94 4.44
N GLU A 156 -30.56 0.47 3.79
CA GLU A 156 -30.70 -0.36 2.58
C GLU A 156 -30.23 -1.82 2.70
N PRO A 157 -30.96 -2.79 2.09
CA PRO A 157 -30.54 -4.18 1.95
C PRO A 157 -29.47 -4.35 0.85
N ALA A 158 -28.64 -5.38 1.03
CA ALA A 158 -27.33 -5.65 0.41
C ALA A 158 -27.22 -5.82 -1.13
N ALA A 159 -28.12 -5.26 -1.96
CA ALA A 159 -28.21 -5.63 -3.38
C ALA A 159 -27.98 -4.51 -4.41
N ALA A 160 -27.63 -3.28 -4.03
CA ALA A 160 -27.50 -2.17 -4.99
C ALA A 160 -26.27 -1.28 -4.76
N ALA A 161 -25.08 -1.72 -5.17
CA ALA A 161 -23.88 -0.87 -5.18
C ALA A 161 -22.93 -1.25 -6.34
N GLN A 162 -23.33 -0.94 -7.58
CA GLN A 162 -22.47 -1.08 -8.77
C GLN A 162 -22.10 0.30 -9.36
N GLY A 163 -21.30 1.06 -8.62
CA GLY A 163 -20.38 2.07 -9.13
C GLY A 163 -18.99 1.72 -8.62
N ALA A 164 -17.95 1.74 -9.46
CA ALA A 164 -16.68 1.06 -9.23
C ALA A 164 -15.93 1.58 -7.97
N MET A 165 -16.23 1.00 -6.81
CA MET A 165 -15.43 1.14 -5.59
C MET A 165 -14.04 0.58 -5.85
N ALA A 166 -13.00 1.26 -5.35
CA ALA A 166 -11.68 0.64 -5.28
C ALA A 166 -11.81 -0.67 -4.50
N LYS A 167 -11.54 -1.79 -5.15
CA LYS A 167 -11.69 -3.11 -4.53
C LYS A 167 -10.51 -3.36 -3.61
N LEU A 168 -10.79 -3.59 -2.34
CA LEU A 168 -9.78 -3.81 -1.31
C LEU A 168 -9.68 -5.32 -1.01
N PHE A 169 -8.46 -5.86 -1.02
CA PHE A 169 -8.21 -7.28 -0.82
C PHE A 169 -7.06 -7.55 0.15
N ASN A 170 -7.20 -8.58 0.97
CA ASN A 170 -6.11 -9.21 1.71
C ASN A 170 -5.56 -10.40 0.94
N ILE A 171 -4.25 -10.49 0.86
CA ILE A 171 -3.54 -11.66 0.35
C ILE A 171 -2.74 -12.24 1.51
N ASN A 172 -3.06 -13.48 1.86
CA ASN A 172 -2.35 -14.26 2.87
C ASN A 172 -1.15 -14.96 2.21
N VAL A 173 0.06 -14.57 2.60
CA VAL A 173 1.27 -15.27 2.22
C VAL A 173 1.43 -16.51 3.09
N PRO A 174 1.50 -17.73 2.51
CA PRO A 174 1.74 -18.94 3.28
C PRO A 174 3.17 -18.94 3.84
N ILE A 175 3.31 -19.24 5.13
CA ILE A 175 4.62 -19.42 5.78
C ILE A 175 5.05 -20.87 5.58
N PRO A 176 6.17 -21.14 4.89
CA PRO A 176 6.71 -22.51 4.79
C PRO A 176 7.13 -23.02 6.17
N ALA A 177 7.01 -24.33 6.40
CA ALA A 177 7.45 -24.95 7.65
C ALA A 177 8.93 -24.67 7.93
N GLY A 178 9.27 -24.28 9.16
CA GLY A 178 10.64 -23.95 9.56
C GLY A 178 11.07 -22.53 9.18
N ARG A 179 10.15 -21.68 8.68
CA ARG A 179 10.38 -20.26 8.38
C ARG A 179 9.56 -19.34 9.29
N GLU A 180 9.06 -19.85 10.40
CA GLU A 180 8.43 -19.05 11.46
C GLU A 180 9.44 -18.00 11.98
N GLY A 181 9.03 -16.74 12.12
CA GLY A 181 9.91 -15.63 12.48
C GLY A 181 10.66 -14.98 11.31
N TYR A 182 10.51 -15.49 10.07
CA TYR A 182 11.06 -14.91 8.85
C TYR A 182 9.95 -14.36 7.93
N GLU A 183 8.90 -13.80 8.52
CA GLU A 183 7.71 -13.33 7.78
C GLU A 183 8.06 -12.23 6.77
N ALA A 184 9.10 -11.43 7.05
CA ALA A 184 9.58 -10.38 6.17
C ALA A 184 10.13 -11.01 4.89
N GLU A 185 11.11 -11.88 5.03
CA GLU A 185 11.79 -12.55 3.93
C GLU A 185 10.82 -13.38 3.10
N VAL A 186 9.89 -14.08 3.76
CA VAL A 186 8.84 -14.86 3.08
C VAL A 186 7.93 -13.97 2.25
N CYS A 187 7.43 -12.84 2.79
CA CYS A 187 6.60 -11.91 2.01
C CYS A 187 7.38 -11.27 0.86
N GLN A 188 8.64 -10.88 1.08
CA GLN A 188 9.50 -10.32 0.04
C GLN A 188 9.74 -11.33 -1.08
N GLU A 189 10.07 -12.57 -0.75
CA GLU A 189 10.29 -13.64 -1.73
C GLU A 189 9.01 -13.92 -2.53
N TRP A 190 7.88 -14.03 -1.85
CA TRP A 190 6.59 -14.28 -2.47
C TRP A 190 6.21 -13.16 -3.46
N VAL A 191 6.27 -11.89 -3.04
CA VAL A 191 5.95 -10.74 -3.90
C VAL A 191 6.90 -10.64 -5.07
N ARG A 192 8.20 -10.90 -4.86
CA ARG A 192 9.19 -10.93 -5.95
C ARG A 192 8.82 -11.95 -7.01
N ASN A 193 8.47 -13.17 -6.60
CA ASN A 193 8.17 -14.25 -7.53
C ASN A 193 6.95 -13.87 -8.40
N HIS A 194 5.90 -13.35 -7.77
CA HIS A 194 4.71 -12.86 -8.48
C HIS A 194 4.93 -11.59 -9.31
N ALA A 195 5.90 -10.74 -8.94
CA ALA A 195 6.28 -9.59 -9.75
C ALA A 195 7.05 -10.01 -11.02
N VAL A 196 7.93 -11.01 -10.90
CA VAL A 196 8.76 -11.52 -12.00
C VAL A 196 7.92 -12.29 -13.02
N ASP A 197 6.93 -13.06 -12.58
CA ASP A 197 6.04 -13.80 -13.48
C ASP A 197 4.85 -12.96 -14.00
N GLY A 198 4.71 -11.71 -13.54
CA GLY A 198 3.66 -10.76 -13.94
C GLY A 198 2.30 -10.99 -13.29
N SER A 199 2.16 -11.96 -12.39
CA SER A 199 0.87 -12.30 -11.77
C SER A 199 0.48 -11.39 -10.60
N LEU A 200 1.42 -10.64 -10.00
CA LEU A 200 1.19 -9.80 -8.81
C LEU A 200 -0.09 -8.94 -8.89
N TRP A 201 -0.30 -8.33 -10.05
CA TRP A 201 -1.41 -7.42 -10.31
C TRP A 201 -2.76 -8.14 -10.44
N GLU A 202 -2.76 -9.40 -10.86
CA GLU A 202 -3.96 -10.21 -11.16
C GLU A 202 -4.34 -11.17 -10.03
N LEU A 203 -3.51 -11.33 -9.00
CA LEU A 203 -3.79 -12.21 -7.87
C LEU A 203 -5.15 -11.92 -7.22
N HIS A 204 -5.87 -12.99 -6.90
CA HIS A 204 -7.12 -12.90 -6.15
C HIS A 204 -6.81 -12.95 -4.66
N GLY A 205 -7.36 -12.00 -3.91
CA GLY A 205 -7.30 -11.99 -2.45
C GLY A 205 -8.70 -12.18 -1.85
N ALA A 206 -8.74 -12.34 -0.53
CA ALA A 206 -9.99 -12.26 0.21
C ALA A 206 -10.46 -10.78 0.23
N PRO A 207 -11.71 -10.47 -0.13
CA PRO A 207 -12.20 -9.10 -0.06
C PRO A 207 -12.13 -8.62 1.39
N ILE A 208 -11.66 -7.38 1.59
CA ILE A 208 -11.77 -6.71 2.88
C ILE A 208 -13.14 -6.04 2.90
N SER A 209 -14.09 -6.64 3.60
CA SER A 209 -15.41 -6.06 3.84
C SER A 209 -15.68 -5.88 5.33
N ARG A 210 -16.63 -5.01 5.66
CA ARG A 210 -17.07 -4.80 7.04
C ARG A 210 -17.74 -6.05 7.64
N ASP A 211 -18.31 -6.92 6.80
CA ASP A 211 -18.98 -8.15 7.23
C ASP A 211 -18.04 -9.20 7.84
N MET A 212 -16.72 -8.98 7.77
CA MET A 212 -15.73 -9.78 8.50
C MET A 212 -15.84 -9.65 10.05
N GLU A 213 -16.81 -8.89 10.56
CA GLU A 213 -17.10 -8.74 11.99
C GLU A 213 -18.09 -9.76 12.58
N GLU A 214 -18.86 -10.53 11.80
CA GLU A 214 -19.94 -11.36 12.37
C GLU A 214 -19.55 -12.79 12.80
N THR A 215 -18.34 -13.27 12.54
CA THR A 215 -17.93 -14.58 13.09
C THR A 215 -17.47 -14.42 14.53
N PRO A 216 -18.23 -14.94 15.53
CA PRO A 216 -17.72 -15.02 16.89
C PRO A 216 -16.50 -15.93 16.86
N LEU A 217 -15.46 -15.55 17.59
CA LEU A 217 -14.38 -16.47 17.93
C LEU A 217 -15.00 -17.55 18.82
N CYS A 218 -15.29 -18.73 18.23
CA CYS A 218 -15.54 -19.95 19.00
C CYS A 218 -14.24 -20.46 19.62
#